data_AF-A0A8I1Y7N9-F1
#
_entry.id   AF-A0A8I1Y7N9-F1
#
_cell.length_a   1.000
_cell.length_b   1.000
_cell.length_c   1.000
_cell.angle_alpha   90.00
_cell.angle_beta   90.00
_cell.angle_gamma   90.00
#
_symmetry.space_group_name_H-M   'P 1'
#
loop_
_entity.id
_entity.type
_entity.pdbx_description
1 polymer ?
#
loop_
_entity_poly.entity_id
_entity_poly.type
_entity_poly.pdbx_seq_one_letter_code
_entity_poly.pdbx_strand_id
1 'polypeptide(L)'
;MAKLKVLAVLIAVTHALLPVSAKAPIWTSNDRYGSFSLDGYSWNNDVWGRDAGPQTISVSAINQWGVWSNQPDTDGIKSYPHEGFNIGKPLSSINTLVSAFNQDVPTSGAWDVAYDIWDNSNQHEIMLWTRVRTH
;
A
#
# COMPACT_ATOMS: atom_id res chain seq x y z
N MET A 1 -21.98 -59.99 -6.35
CA MET A 1 -22.02 -58.55 -6.70
C MET A 1 -22.43 -57.76 -5.47
N ALA A 2 -21.50 -57.15 -4.76
CA ALA A 2 -21.79 -56.26 -3.62
C ALA A 2 -21.38 -54.83 -4.01
N LYS A 3 -22.35 -53.92 -4.00
CA LYS A 3 -22.15 -52.51 -4.38
C LYS A 3 -21.45 -51.77 -3.24
N LEU A 4 -20.24 -51.27 -3.50
CA LEU A 4 -19.50 -50.39 -2.60
C LEU A 4 -20.18 -49.01 -2.58
N LYS A 5 -20.70 -48.59 -1.42
CA LYS A 5 -21.21 -47.23 -1.22
C LYS A 5 -20.06 -46.35 -0.74
N VAL A 6 -19.54 -45.51 -1.61
CA VAL A 6 -18.54 -44.49 -1.27
C VAL A 6 -19.27 -43.34 -0.58
N LEU A 7 -18.94 -43.07 0.68
CA LEU A 7 -19.42 -41.91 1.40
C LEU A 7 -18.39 -40.78 1.20
N ALA A 8 -18.75 -39.78 0.39
CA ALA A 8 -17.93 -38.59 0.22
C ALA A 8 -18.09 -37.68 1.45
N VAL A 9 -17.01 -37.48 2.21
CA VAL A 9 -16.96 -36.51 3.29
C VAL A 9 -16.58 -35.16 2.69
N LEU A 10 -17.54 -34.23 2.61
CA LEU A 10 -17.26 -32.83 2.33
C LEU A 10 -16.73 -32.19 3.63
N ILE A 11 -15.43 -31.89 3.69
CA ILE A 11 -14.87 -31.06 4.75
C ILE A 11 -15.03 -29.61 4.31
N ALA A 12 -16.08 -28.94 4.81
CA ALA A 12 -16.20 -27.49 4.70
C ALA A 12 -15.24 -26.85 5.72
N VAL A 13 -14.09 -26.37 5.25
CA VAL A 13 -13.18 -25.57 6.08
C VAL A 13 -13.75 -24.15 6.17
N THR A 14 -14.53 -23.86 7.21
CA THR A 14 -14.90 -22.50 7.57
C THR A 14 -13.68 -21.77 8.13
N HIS A 15 -13.06 -20.91 7.34
CA HIS A 15 -12.08 -19.95 7.85
C HIS A 15 -12.86 -18.90 8.65
N ALA A 16 -12.91 -19.05 9.97
CA ALA A 16 -13.32 -17.96 10.83
C ALA A 16 -12.26 -16.85 10.68
N LEU A 17 -12.62 -15.78 9.96
CA LEU A 17 -11.88 -14.52 9.97
C LEU A 17 -12.03 -13.93 11.38
N LEU A 18 -11.17 -14.35 12.30
CA LEU A 18 -11.01 -13.64 13.56
C LEU A 18 -10.48 -12.25 13.22
N PRO A 19 -11.09 -11.16 13.72
CA PRO A 19 -10.49 -9.84 13.57
C PRO A 19 -9.13 -9.88 14.26
N VAL A 20 -8.06 -9.82 13.47
CA VAL A 20 -6.72 -9.57 13.99
C VAL A 20 -6.83 -8.22 14.69
N SER A 21 -6.64 -8.21 16.01
CA SER A 21 -6.58 -6.97 16.78
C SER A 21 -5.52 -6.10 16.12
N ALA A 22 -5.93 -5.03 15.44
CA ALA A 22 -5.00 -4.07 14.89
C ALA A 22 -4.21 -3.52 16.06
N LYS A 23 -2.89 -3.81 16.11
CA LYS A 23 -2.01 -3.15 17.06
C LYS A 23 -2.23 -1.64 16.90
N ALA A 24 -2.30 -0.92 18.01
CA ALA A 24 -2.31 0.53 17.97
C ALA A 24 -1.14 1.01 17.09
N PRO A 25 -1.35 2.01 16.21
CA PRO A 25 -0.29 2.47 15.33
C PRO A 25 0.88 2.99 16.17
N ILE A 26 2.10 2.65 15.76
CA ILE A 26 3.34 3.19 16.35
C ILE A 26 3.54 4.66 15.95
N TRP A 27 2.92 5.08 14.84
CA TRP A 27 2.89 6.46 14.40
C TRP A 27 1.64 6.75 13.55
N THR A 28 1.12 7.97 13.64
CA THR A 28 0.05 8.48 12.78
C THR A 28 0.22 9.97 12.56
N SER A 29 -0.20 10.48 11.41
CA SER A 29 -0.24 11.92 11.13
C SER A 29 -1.39 12.29 10.22
N ASN A 30 -1.99 13.44 10.50
CA ASN A 30 -2.95 14.14 9.63
C ASN A 30 -2.31 15.34 8.93
N ASP A 31 -1.05 15.63 9.24
CA ASP A 31 -0.36 16.81 8.71
C ASP A 31 -0.01 16.56 7.25
N ARG A 32 -0.16 17.60 6.42
CA ARG A 32 0.36 17.56 5.06
C ARG A 32 1.88 17.39 5.13
N TYR A 33 2.40 16.40 4.41
CA TYR A 33 3.83 16.03 4.42
C TYR A 33 4.36 15.59 5.79
N GLY A 34 3.48 15.15 6.69
CA GLY A 34 3.91 14.50 7.93
C GLY A 34 4.70 13.22 7.61
N SER A 35 5.83 13.02 8.28
CA SER A 35 6.73 11.89 8.00
C SER A 35 7.20 11.17 9.25
N PHE A 36 7.56 9.89 9.06
CA PHE A 36 8.13 9.02 10.09
C PHE A 36 9.10 8.05 9.44
N SER A 37 10.21 7.74 10.12
CA SER A 37 11.21 6.80 9.61
C SER A 37 11.60 5.78 10.67
N LEU A 38 11.76 4.53 10.26
CA LEU A 38 12.17 3.42 11.11
C LEU A 38 12.91 2.36 10.27
N ASP A 39 14.08 1.92 10.74
CA ASP A 39 14.87 0.83 10.15
C ASP A 39 15.13 0.95 8.63
N GLY A 40 15.36 2.18 8.15
CA GLY A 40 15.67 2.47 6.75
C GLY A 40 14.45 2.72 5.84
N TYR A 41 13.25 2.55 6.38
CA TYR A 41 11.99 2.90 5.72
C TYR A 41 11.51 4.28 6.19
N SER A 42 10.79 4.98 5.32
CA SER A 42 10.04 6.20 5.65
C SER A 42 8.58 6.07 5.25
N TRP A 43 7.67 6.72 5.96
CA TRP A 43 6.27 6.86 5.60
C TRP A 43 5.93 8.34 5.53
N ASN A 44 5.36 8.77 4.42
CA ASN A 44 5.16 10.18 4.09
C ASN A 44 3.69 10.44 3.75
N ASN A 45 3.05 11.37 4.45
CA ASN A 45 1.65 11.78 4.22
C ASN A 45 1.57 12.88 3.16
N ASP A 46 2.08 12.61 1.96
CA ASP A 46 2.24 13.66 0.96
C ASP A 46 0.89 14.07 0.37
N VAL A 47 0.57 15.36 0.48
CA VAL A 47 -0.68 15.98 -0.01
C VAL A 47 -0.34 17.35 -0.59
N TRP A 48 -0.44 17.48 -1.91
CA TRP A 48 -0.01 18.69 -2.63
C TRP A 48 -1.07 19.27 -3.56
N GLY A 49 -2.07 18.48 -3.96
CA GLY A 49 -3.05 18.93 -4.94
C GLY A 49 -3.83 20.15 -4.46
N ARG A 50 -4.20 20.99 -5.43
CA ARG A 50 -5.09 22.13 -5.19
C ARG A 50 -6.40 21.62 -4.59
N ASP A 51 -6.88 22.34 -3.56
CA ASP A 51 -8.11 22.01 -2.83
C ASP A 51 -8.15 20.58 -2.26
N ALA A 52 -6.99 19.96 -1.99
CA ALA A 52 -6.93 18.61 -1.44
C ALA A 52 -7.65 18.49 -0.08
N GLY A 53 -8.44 17.43 0.03
CA GLY A 53 -9.19 17.08 1.23
C GLY A 53 -8.32 16.42 2.31
N PRO A 54 -8.93 16.06 3.45
CA PRO A 54 -8.20 15.50 4.58
C PRO A 54 -7.63 14.10 4.26
N GLN A 55 -6.46 13.81 4.83
CA GLN A 55 -5.77 12.53 4.71
C GLN A 55 -5.01 12.21 6.00
N THR A 56 -5.11 10.95 6.44
CA THR A 56 -4.47 10.44 7.66
C THR A 56 -3.68 9.19 7.32
N ILE A 57 -2.38 9.21 7.58
CA ILE A 57 -1.52 8.02 7.48
C ILE A 57 -1.34 7.39 8.87
N SER A 58 -1.21 6.07 8.92
CA SER A 58 -0.94 5.32 10.14
C SER A 58 0.01 4.16 9.87
N VAL A 59 0.98 3.95 10.75
CA VAL A 59 1.99 2.88 10.67
C VAL A 59 1.84 2.01 11.90
N SER A 60 1.63 0.71 11.71
CA SER A 60 1.50 -0.27 12.80
C SER A 60 2.77 -1.10 12.99
N ALA A 61 3.50 -1.35 11.90
CA ALA A 61 4.80 -2.00 11.85
C ALA A 61 5.53 -1.61 10.56
N ILE A 62 6.82 -1.96 10.46
CA ILE A 62 7.63 -1.70 9.26
C ILE A 62 7.00 -2.26 7.99
N ASN A 63 6.31 -3.39 8.06
CA ASN A 63 5.65 -4.02 6.92
C ASN A 63 4.12 -3.88 6.95
N GLN A 64 3.58 -2.94 7.75
CA GLN A 64 2.14 -2.76 7.91
C GLN A 64 1.78 -1.31 8.21
N TRP A 65 1.20 -0.65 7.22
CA TRP A 65 0.71 0.72 7.31
C TRP A 65 -0.59 0.86 6.51
N GLY A 66 -1.26 1.99 6.66
CA GLY A 66 -2.46 2.31 5.90
C GLY A 66 -2.72 3.80 5.88
N VAL A 67 -3.57 4.21 4.95
CA VAL A 67 -3.99 5.59 4.78
C VAL A 67 -5.50 5.67 4.60
N TRP A 68 -6.11 6.64 5.26
CA TRP A 68 -7.46 7.11 4.96
C TRP A 68 -7.36 8.45 4.25
N SER A 69 -8.12 8.63 3.17
CA SER A 69 -8.12 9.87 2.39
C SER A 69 -9.51 10.16 1.85
N ASN A 70 -9.95 11.41 1.96
CA ASN A 70 -11.23 11.87 1.42
C ASN A 70 -10.98 13.07 0.50
N GLN A 71 -10.58 12.79 -0.73
CA GLN A 71 -10.26 13.79 -1.73
C GLN A 71 -11.51 14.18 -2.53
N PRO A 72 -11.66 15.46 -2.92
CA PRO A 72 -12.81 15.90 -3.72
C PRO A 72 -12.74 15.32 -5.13
N ASP A 73 -13.92 15.11 -5.73
CA ASP A 73 -14.09 14.69 -7.12
C ASP A 73 -13.82 15.87 -8.08
N THR A 74 -12.53 16.16 -8.25
CA THR A 74 -12.00 17.22 -9.11
C THR A 74 -10.74 16.74 -9.81
N ASP A 75 -10.41 17.35 -10.95
CA ASP A 75 -9.25 16.97 -11.75
C ASP A 75 -7.92 17.03 -10.98
N GLY A 76 -6.97 16.19 -11.41
CA GLY A 76 -5.59 16.17 -10.94
C GLY A 76 -5.37 15.35 -9.68
N ILE A 77 -4.14 14.84 -9.55
CA ILE A 77 -3.70 14.06 -8.40
C ILE A 77 -3.65 14.96 -7.16
N LYS A 78 -4.17 14.46 -6.04
CA LYS A 78 -4.23 15.21 -4.78
C LYS A 78 -3.12 14.87 -3.81
N SER A 79 -2.71 13.61 -3.77
CA SER A 79 -1.80 13.09 -2.76
C SER A 79 -1.13 11.81 -3.24
N TYR A 80 -0.02 11.47 -2.59
CA TYR A 80 0.68 10.19 -2.75
C TYR A 80 1.25 9.75 -1.39
N PRO A 81 0.37 9.33 -0.47
CA PRO A 81 0.82 8.70 0.77
C PRO A 81 1.62 7.45 0.43
N HIS A 82 2.85 7.34 0.91
CA HIS A 82 3.74 6.24 0.51
C HIS A 82 4.70 5.81 1.61
N GLU A 83 5.21 4.58 1.44
CA GLU A 83 6.38 4.07 2.12
C GLU A 83 7.60 4.15 1.18
N GLY A 84 8.70 4.74 1.64
CA GLY A 84 9.93 4.92 0.88
C GLY A 84 11.07 4.06 1.43
N PHE A 85 11.93 3.57 0.53
CA PHE A 85 13.16 2.86 0.89
C PHE A 85 14.28 3.23 -0.09
N ASN A 86 15.42 3.73 0.41
CA ASN A 86 16.53 4.15 -0.44
C ASN A 86 17.48 2.99 -0.75
N ILE A 87 17.73 2.73 -2.03
CA ILE A 87 18.67 1.69 -2.49
C ILE A 87 20.11 2.23 -2.53
N GLY A 88 20.31 3.45 -3.05
CA GLY A 88 21.62 4.11 -3.10
C GLY A 88 22.72 3.35 -3.84
N LYS A 89 22.39 2.56 -4.88
CA LYS A 89 23.37 1.76 -5.64
C LYS A 89 23.26 1.99 -7.15
N PRO A 90 24.39 1.97 -7.88
CA PRO A 90 24.36 1.87 -9.34
C PRO A 90 23.63 0.61 -9.77
N LEU A 91 22.78 0.71 -10.80
CA LEU A 91 22.03 -0.42 -11.36
C LEU A 91 22.95 -1.61 -11.70
N SER A 92 24.15 -1.33 -12.23
CA SER A 92 25.14 -2.35 -12.60
C SER A 92 25.71 -3.16 -11.42
N SER A 93 25.51 -2.70 -10.18
CA SER A 93 25.95 -3.38 -8.96
C SER A 93 24.84 -4.13 -8.22
N ILE A 94 23.60 -4.03 -8.72
CA ILE A 94 22.43 -4.70 -8.13
C ILE A 94 22.34 -6.11 -8.70
N ASN A 95 22.60 -7.11 -7.86
CA ASN A 95 22.37 -8.52 -8.22
C ASN A 95 20.89 -8.90 -8.06
N THR A 96 20.25 -8.40 -7.01
CA THR A 96 18.85 -8.67 -6.68
C THR A 96 18.21 -7.43 -6.08
N LEU A 97 17.07 -7.03 -6.61
CA LEU A 97 16.18 -6.02 -6.03
C LEU A 97 14.75 -6.50 -6.24
N VAL A 98 14.10 -6.92 -5.14
CA VAL A 98 12.77 -7.51 -5.15
C VAL A 98 11.94 -6.85 -4.08
N SER A 99 10.68 -6.56 -4.40
CA SER A 99 9.68 -6.09 -3.46
C SER A 99 8.46 -6.99 -3.54
N ALA A 100 7.73 -7.09 -2.43
CA ALA A 100 6.45 -7.78 -2.33
C ALA A 100 5.45 -6.84 -1.67
N PHE A 101 4.20 -6.91 -2.11
CA PHE A 101 3.12 -6.10 -1.57
C PHE A 101 1.87 -6.94 -1.36
N ASN A 102 1.05 -6.54 -0.39
CA ASN A 102 -0.30 -7.03 -0.19
C ASN A 102 -1.16 -5.85 0.27
N GLN A 103 -2.34 -5.69 -0.29
CA GLN A 103 -3.14 -4.49 -0.12
C GLN A 103 -4.63 -4.77 -0.18
N ASP A 104 -5.38 -4.05 0.65
CA ASP A 104 -6.82 -3.88 0.54
C ASP A 104 -7.10 -2.48 0.00
N VAL A 105 -7.90 -2.39 -1.07
CA VAL A 105 -8.24 -1.13 -1.75
C VAL A 105 -9.75 -0.89 -1.75
N PRO A 106 -10.21 0.37 -1.75
CA PRO A 106 -11.64 0.67 -1.84
C PRO A 106 -12.22 0.24 -3.19
N THR A 107 -13.55 0.16 -3.28
CA THR A 107 -14.25 -0.21 -4.52
C THR A 107 -14.69 0.99 -5.37
N SER A 108 -14.47 2.22 -4.91
CA SER A 108 -14.95 3.46 -5.56
C SER A 108 -13.87 4.55 -5.54
N GLY A 109 -14.11 5.64 -6.29
CA GLY A 109 -13.18 6.76 -6.45
C GLY A 109 -12.30 6.63 -7.69
N ALA A 110 -11.38 7.59 -7.85
CA ALA A 110 -10.34 7.60 -8.87
C ALA A 110 -8.96 7.63 -8.21
N TRP A 111 -8.17 6.58 -8.45
CA TRP A 111 -6.88 6.36 -7.81
C TRP A 111 -6.11 5.25 -8.54
N ASP A 112 -4.80 5.26 -8.36
CA ASP A 112 -3.92 4.16 -8.70
C ASP A 112 -3.09 3.79 -7.46
N VAL A 113 -2.70 2.52 -7.39
CA VAL A 113 -1.68 2.04 -6.46
C VAL A 113 -0.49 1.65 -7.29
N ALA A 114 0.63 2.30 -7.04
CA ALA A 114 1.83 2.17 -7.84
C ALA A 114 3.09 2.04 -6.97
N TYR A 115 4.08 1.33 -7.50
CA TYR A 115 5.46 1.64 -7.15
C TYR A 115 5.89 2.90 -7.88
N ASP A 116 6.71 3.71 -7.22
CA ASP A 116 7.35 4.88 -7.80
C ASP A 116 8.86 4.82 -7.51
N ILE A 117 9.64 4.59 -8.56
CA ILE A 117 11.07 4.28 -8.48
C ILE A 117 11.85 5.38 -9.21
N TRP A 118 12.74 6.04 -8.47
CA TRP A 118 13.55 7.13 -8.98
C TRP A 118 15.03 6.78 -9.03
N ASP A 119 15.74 7.33 -10.01
CA ASP A 119 17.20 7.41 -9.96
C ASP A 119 17.66 8.50 -8.97
N ASN A 120 18.92 8.42 -8.51
CA ASN A 120 19.42 9.33 -7.47
C ASN A 120 19.48 10.81 -7.90
N SER A 121 19.43 11.08 -9.21
CA SER A 121 19.37 12.43 -9.75
C SER A 121 17.95 12.95 -9.99
N ASN A 122 16.92 12.16 -9.72
CA ASN A 122 15.51 12.46 -10.00
C ASN A 122 15.25 12.84 -11.47
N GLN A 123 16.02 12.27 -12.39
CA GLN A 123 15.91 12.51 -13.83
C GLN A 123 15.07 11.44 -14.52
N HIS A 124 14.92 10.27 -13.90
CA HIS A 124 14.14 9.17 -14.42
C HIS A 124 13.21 8.61 -13.33
N GLU A 125 11.94 8.51 -13.69
CA GLU A 125 10.87 7.92 -12.89
C GLU A 125 10.37 6.64 -13.58
N ILE A 126 10.20 5.58 -12.81
CA ILE A 126 9.62 4.32 -13.27
C ILE A 126 8.46 3.98 -12.36
N MET A 127 7.24 4.04 -12.90
CA MET A 127 6.04 3.63 -12.19
C MET A 127 5.62 2.21 -12.56
N LEU A 128 5.24 1.41 -11.56
CA LEU A 128 4.61 0.10 -11.77
C LEU A 128 3.22 0.08 -11.14
N TRP A 129 2.18 0.22 -11.96
CA TRP A 129 0.79 0.29 -11.49
C TRP A 129 0.24 -1.12 -11.21
N THR A 130 -0.07 -1.41 -9.95
CA THR A 130 -0.52 -2.74 -9.50
C THR A 130 -2.05 -2.84 -9.41
N ARG A 131 -2.70 -1.71 -9.18
CA ARG A 131 -4.16 -1.51 -9.22
C ARG A 131 -4.45 -0.11 -9.74
N VAL A 132 -5.49 0.01 -10.55
CA VAL A 132 -5.93 1.28 -11.11
C VAL A 132 -7.45 1.30 -11.07
N ARG A 133 -8.00 2.45 -10.72
CA ARG A 133 -9.40 2.78 -10.91
C ARG A 133 -9.50 4.20 -11.43
N THR A 134 -10.03 4.33 -12.63
CA THR A 134 -10.47 5.61 -13.18
C THR A 134 -11.99 5.73 -13.00
N HIS A 135 -12.53 6.93 -13.22
CA HIS A 135 -13.98 7.12 -13.35
C HIS A 135 -14.58 6.18 -14.40
#